data_AF-A0A3M5BQL4-F1
#
_entry.id   AF-A0A3M5BQL4-F1
#
_cell.length_a   1.000
_cell.length_b   1.000
_cell.length_c   1.000
_cell.angle_alpha   90.00
_cell.angle_beta   90.00
_cell.angle_gamma   90.00
#
_symmetry.space_group_name_H-M   'P 1'
#
loop_
_entity.id
_entity.type
_entity.pdbx_description
1 polymer ?
#
loop_
_entity_poly.entity_id
_entity_poly.type
_entity_poly.pdbx_seq_one_letter_code
_entity_poly.pdbx_strand_id
1 'polypeptide(L)'
;MQLIDIGVNLTNASFASQRQAVLDRAYAARVEQLVVTGTSVEGSEHALQLCHELDESAQRLFCTAGIHPHSASDWTGDTQKQLHALLKENRVRAVGECGLDFNRDFSPRPQQEKVLEAHLAMAVELQLPVFLHERDANQRLLEILRDYRDRLPAAVVHCFTGERAALFSYLDLDLHIGITGWICDERRGTHLHPLVGNIPRGRLMLESDAPYLLPRSLRPKPKNGRNEPAYLPEVLREVALHRGESQEDLARHSTACAREFFDLPPLEQITGENLQLS
;
A
#
# COMPACT_ATOMS: atom_id res chain seq x y z
N MET A 1 17.65 9.09 -6.60
CA MET A 1 16.20 8.91 -6.35
C MET A 1 15.91 7.45 -6.01
N GLN A 2 15.19 7.18 -4.92
CA GLN A 2 14.69 5.87 -4.52
C GLN A 2 13.19 6.01 -4.28
N LEU A 3 12.42 4.96 -4.53
CA LEU A 3 10.99 4.88 -4.30
C LEU A 3 10.65 3.61 -3.51
N ILE A 4 9.52 3.66 -2.81
CA ILE A 4 8.90 2.52 -2.16
C ILE A 4 7.49 2.39 -2.73
N ASP A 5 7.13 1.18 -3.14
CA ASP A 5 5.77 0.84 -3.55
C ASP A 5 5.05 0.23 -2.34
N ILE A 6 4.11 0.96 -1.74
CA ILE A 6 3.43 0.50 -0.51
C ILE A 6 2.34 -0.53 -0.76
N GLY A 7 2.00 -0.82 -2.02
CA GLY A 7 0.87 -1.67 -2.37
C GLY A 7 1.07 -2.38 -3.70
N VAL A 8 1.54 -3.63 -3.66
CA VAL A 8 1.73 -4.48 -4.84
C VAL A 8 1.06 -5.84 -4.63
N ASN A 9 0.13 -6.20 -5.51
CA ASN A 9 -0.55 -7.49 -5.50
C ASN A 9 0.30 -8.56 -6.22
N LEU A 10 1.55 -8.78 -5.77
CA LEU A 10 2.52 -9.67 -6.43
C LEU A 10 2.12 -11.15 -6.42
N THR A 11 1.23 -11.53 -5.50
CA THR A 11 0.60 -12.85 -5.43
C THR A 11 -0.37 -13.10 -6.59
N ASN A 12 -0.83 -12.05 -7.28
CA ASN A 12 -1.77 -12.15 -8.39
C ASN A 12 -1.25 -13.12 -9.48
N ALA A 13 -2.13 -14.01 -9.93
CA ALA A 13 -1.79 -15.07 -10.89
C ALA A 13 -1.20 -14.55 -12.20
N SER A 14 -1.54 -13.32 -12.60
CA SER A 14 -0.98 -12.70 -13.81
C SER A 14 0.54 -12.50 -13.73
N PHE A 15 1.13 -12.47 -12.54
CA PHE A 15 2.59 -12.35 -12.34
C PHE A 15 3.31 -13.68 -12.12
N ALA A 16 2.59 -14.80 -11.95
CA ALA A 16 3.15 -16.05 -11.42
C ALA A 16 4.43 -16.53 -12.12
N SER A 17 4.49 -16.45 -13.46
CA SER A 17 5.65 -16.89 -14.25
C SER A 17 6.76 -15.84 -14.41
N GLN A 18 6.59 -14.65 -13.84
CA GLN A 18 7.44 -13.48 -14.12
C GLN A 18 7.79 -12.66 -12.87
N ARG A 19 7.53 -13.15 -11.66
CA ARG A 19 7.72 -12.38 -10.41
C ARG A 19 9.12 -11.80 -10.29
N GLN A 20 10.16 -12.63 -10.48
CA GLN A 20 11.55 -12.14 -10.44
C GLN A 20 11.80 -11.04 -11.47
N ALA A 21 11.37 -11.25 -12.73
CA ALA A 21 11.55 -10.25 -13.77
C ALA A 21 10.79 -8.94 -13.50
N VAL A 22 9.64 -9.00 -12.82
CA VAL A 22 8.89 -7.81 -12.37
C VAL A 22 9.69 -7.04 -11.31
N LEU A 23 10.29 -7.75 -10.35
CA LEU A 23 11.15 -7.14 -9.33
C LEU A 23 12.41 -6.52 -9.93
N ASP A 24 13.08 -7.23 -10.84
CA ASP A 24 14.29 -6.73 -11.51
C ASP A 24 14.00 -5.41 -12.25
N ARG A 25 12.84 -5.31 -12.92
CA ARG A 25 12.40 -4.05 -13.56
C ARG A 25 12.07 -2.97 -12.53
N ALA A 26 11.46 -3.31 -11.40
CA ALA A 26 11.18 -2.35 -10.33
C ALA A 26 12.47 -1.74 -9.77
N TYR A 27 13.46 -2.59 -9.46
CA TYR A 27 14.77 -2.15 -8.95
C TYR A 27 15.53 -1.31 -9.98
N ALA A 28 15.51 -1.71 -11.27
CA ALA A 28 16.08 -0.90 -12.34
C ALA A 28 15.41 0.48 -12.46
N ALA A 29 14.11 0.59 -12.15
CA ALA A 29 13.35 1.83 -12.09
C ALA A 29 13.48 2.58 -10.76
N ARG A 30 14.40 2.15 -9.86
CA ARG A 30 14.65 2.73 -8.53
C ARG A 30 13.49 2.60 -7.54
N VAL A 31 12.59 1.64 -7.76
CA VAL A 31 11.59 1.20 -6.77
C VAL A 31 12.24 0.09 -5.95
N GLU A 32 12.87 0.47 -4.84
CA GLU A 32 13.89 -0.34 -4.18
C GLU A 32 13.32 -1.25 -3.09
N GLN A 33 12.17 -0.88 -2.50
CA GLN A 33 11.44 -1.67 -1.51
C GLN A 33 9.97 -1.74 -1.90
N LEU A 34 9.34 -2.89 -1.68
CA LEU A 34 7.94 -3.16 -2.04
C LEU A 34 7.22 -3.82 -0.86
N VAL A 35 5.97 -3.44 -0.66
CA VAL A 35 5.06 -4.10 0.29
C VAL A 35 4.02 -4.91 -0.50
N VAL A 36 4.07 -6.23 -0.36
CA VAL A 36 3.16 -7.17 -1.00
C VAL A 36 1.85 -7.26 -0.21
N THR A 37 0.74 -6.92 -0.84
CA THR A 37 -0.55 -6.84 -0.17
C THR A 37 -1.14 -8.22 0.08
N GLY A 38 -1.44 -8.53 1.35
CA GLY A 38 -2.26 -9.68 1.75
C GLY A 38 -3.74 -9.29 1.83
N THR A 39 -4.63 -10.03 1.17
CA THR A 39 -6.09 -9.72 1.13
C THR A 39 -6.98 -10.82 1.72
N SER A 40 -6.37 -11.93 2.15
CA SER A 40 -6.99 -13.04 2.86
C SER A 40 -5.92 -13.76 3.69
N VAL A 41 -6.28 -14.72 4.55
CA VAL A 41 -5.27 -15.51 5.29
C VAL A 41 -4.31 -16.23 4.32
N GLU A 42 -4.85 -16.99 3.36
CA GLU A 42 -4.05 -17.68 2.33
C GLU A 42 -3.24 -16.69 1.48
N GLY A 43 -3.86 -15.55 1.10
CA GLY A 43 -3.17 -14.51 0.35
C GLY A 43 -2.00 -13.88 1.12
N SER A 44 -2.15 -13.74 2.44
CA SER A 44 -1.14 -13.20 3.34
C SER A 44 -0.01 -14.20 3.58
N GLU A 45 -0.33 -15.49 3.75
CA GLU A 45 0.66 -16.59 3.82
C GLU A 45 1.50 -16.65 2.54
N HIS A 46 0.85 -16.58 1.38
CA HIS A 46 1.54 -16.56 0.09
C HIS A 46 2.37 -15.29 -0.12
N ALA A 47 1.88 -14.12 0.32
CA ALA A 47 2.65 -12.87 0.28
C ALA A 47 3.94 -12.99 1.11
N LEU A 48 3.84 -13.50 2.35
CA LEU A 48 4.98 -13.76 3.21
C LEU A 48 5.96 -14.76 2.58
N GLN A 49 5.46 -15.86 2.03
CA GLN A 49 6.27 -16.85 1.34
C GLN A 49 7.05 -16.23 0.18
N LEU A 50 6.40 -15.41 -0.66
CA LEU A 50 7.08 -14.72 -1.77
C LEU A 50 8.17 -13.77 -1.29
N CYS A 51 7.96 -13.06 -0.17
CA CYS A 51 9.00 -12.22 0.40
C CYS A 51 10.24 -13.07 0.76
N HIS A 52 10.05 -14.21 1.43
CA HIS A 52 11.16 -15.11 1.77
C HIS A 52 11.86 -15.70 0.54
N GLU A 53 11.10 -16.12 -0.47
CA GLU A 53 11.65 -16.77 -1.67
C GLU A 53 12.39 -15.81 -2.60
N LEU A 54 11.92 -14.57 -2.73
CA LEU A 54 12.39 -13.62 -3.75
C LEU A 54 13.35 -12.55 -3.19
N ASP A 55 13.55 -12.49 -1.88
CA ASP A 55 14.47 -11.55 -1.24
C ASP A 55 15.12 -12.17 0.00
N GLU A 56 16.20 -12.92 -0.19
CA GLU A 56 16.96 -13.55 0.91
C GLU A 56 17.48 -12.52 1.93
N SER A 57 17.81 -11.30 1.47
CA SER A 57 18.37 -10.24 2.32
C SER A 57 17.39 -9.68 3.35
N ALA A 58 16.08 -9.87 3.14
CA ALA A 58 15.01 -9.30 3.94
C ALA A 58 15.02 -7.76 4.02
N GLN A 59 15.59 -7.08 3.01
CA GLN A 59 15.71 -5.62 2.99
C GLN A 59 14.75 -4.94 2.01
N ARG A 60 14.20 -5.68 1.04
CA ARG A 60 13.48 -5.12 -0.10
C ARG A 60 12.02 -5.55 -0.17
N LEU A 61 11.69 -6.78 0.24
CA LEU A 61 10.32 -7.29 0.20
C LEU A 61 9.74 -7.50 1.58
N PHE A 62 8.62 -6.82 1.81
CA PHE A 62 7.78 -6.91 2.99
C PHE A 62 6.35 -7.21 2.56
N CYS A 63 5.47 -7.52 3.50
CA CYS A 63 4.07 -7.76 3.20
C CYS A 63 3.15 -7.21 4.29
N THR A 64 1.86 -7.14 3.97
CA THR A 64 0.80 -6.95 4.95
C THR A 64 0.09 -8.28 5.18
N ALA A 65 -0.60 -8.41 6.31
CA ALA A 65 -1.50 -9.54 6.54
C ALA A 65 -2.88 -9.05 7.00
N GLY A 66 -3.93 -9.54 6.34
CA GLY A 66 -5.30 -9.12 6.62
C GLY A 66 -6.35 -9.82 5.76
N ILE A 67 -7.61 -9.48 5.99
CA ILE A 67 -8.76 -9.91 5.21
C ILE A 67 -9.46 -8.67 4.64
N HIS A 68 -9.48 -8.60 3.31
CA HIS A 68 -10.12 -7.53 2.56
C HIS A 68 -11.64 -7.54 2.78
N PRO A 69 -12.35 -6.39 2.76
CA PRO A 69 -13.81 -6.34 2.92
C PRO A 69 -14.59 -7.29 2.02
N HIS A 70 -14.08 -7.62 0.84
CA HIS A 70 -14.75 -8.56 -0.06
C HIS A 70 -14.81 -9.99 0.50
N SER A 71 -13.83 -10.39 1.31
CA SER A 71 -13.70 -11.71 1.94
C SER A 71 -14.07 -11.70 3.42
N ALA A 72 -14.72 -10.63 3.93
CA ALA A 72 -15.10 -10.54 5.33
C ALA A 72 -16.05 -11.68 5.77
N SER A 73 -16.85 -12.24 4.84
CA SER A 73 -17.68 -13.43 5.06
C SER A 73 -16.91 -14.66 5.53
N ASP A 74 -15.63 -14.74 5.20
CA ASP A 74 -14.80 -15.91 5.49
C ASP A 74 -14.21 -15.85 6.91
N TRP A 75 -14.47 -14.76 7.64
CA TRP A 75 -13.96 -14.56 8.99
C TRP A 75 -14.57 -15.51 10.01
N THR A 76 -13.68 -16.25 10.66
CA THR A 76 -13.93 -17.17 11.77
C THR A 76 -12.93 -16.94 12.90
N GLY A 77 -13.15 -17.58 14.06
CA GLY A 77 -12.19 -17.57 15.16
C GLY A 77 -10.84 -18.20 14.81
N ASP A 78 -10.81 -19.14 13.85
CA ASP A 78 -9.56 -19.77 13.41
C ASP A 78 -8.78 -18.85 12.46
N THR A 79 -9.47 -18.16 11.54
CA THR A 79 -8.81 -17.14 10.69
C THR A 79 -8.19 -16.01 11.50
N GLN A 80 -8.83 -15.62 12.62
CA GLN A 80 -8.27 -14.62 13.54
C GLN A 80 -6.96 -15.10 14.16
N LYS A 81 -6.89 -16.35 14.62
CA LYS A 81 -5.67 -16.93 15.21
C LYS A 81 -4.54 -17.06 14.18
N GLN A 82 -4.86 -17.50 12.96
CA GLN A 82 -3.88 -17.61 11.87
C GLN A 82 -3.31 -16.24 11.52
N LEU A 83 -4.18 -15.24 11.39
CA LEU A 83 -3.76 -13.89 11.09
C LEU A 83 -2.90 -13.28 12.22
N HIS A 84 -3.25 -13.50 13.48
CA HIS A 84 -2.44 -13.07 14.63
C HIS A 84 -1.04 -13.68 14.62
N ALA A 85 -0.91 -14.95 14.19
CA ALA A 85 0.39 -15.60 14.04
C ALA A 85 1.21 -14.96 12.91
N LEU A 86 0.61 -14.71 11.75
CA LEU A 86 1.27 -14.05 10.62
C LEU A 86 1.76 -12.65 10.97
N LEU A 87 0.96 -11.88 11.70
CA LEU A 87 1.32 -10.50 12.09
C LEU A 87 2.54 -10.42 13.02
N LYS A 88 3.04 -11.54 13.55
CA LYS A 88 4.27 -11.58 14.35
C LYS A 88 5.53 -11.83 13.52
N GLU A 89 5.39 -12.13 12.24
CA GLU A 89 6.52 -12.38 11.34
C GLU A 89 7.22 -11.07 10.98
N ASN A 90 8.56 -11.06 11.02
CA ASN A 90 9.37 -9.85 10.83
C ASN A 90 9.23 -9.20 9.43
N ARG A 91 8.64 -9.91 8.46
CA ARG A 91 8.37 -9.36 7.12
C ARG A 91 6.95 -8.84 6.97
N VAL A 92 6.06 -9.13 7.91
CA VAL A 92 4.70 -8.59 7.95
C VAL A 92 4.74 -7.25 8.68
N ARG A 93 4.51 -6.16 7.96
CA ARG A 93 4.75 -4.79 8.45
C ARG A 93 3.49 -3.96 8.69
N ALA A 94 2.32 -4.50 8.38
CA ALA A 94 1.05 -3.85 8.67
C ALA A 94 -0.10 -4.86 8.76
N VAL A 95 -1.13 -4.48 9.53
CA VAL A 95 -2.43 -5.13 9.51
C VAL A 95 -3.22 -4.63 8.30
N GLY A 96 -3.59 -5.53 7.41
CA GLY A 96 -4.35 -5.22 6.19
C GLY A 96 -3.87 -6.03 4.99
N GLU A 97 -4.45 -5.87 3.82
CA GLU A 97 -5.52 -4.91 3.51
C GLU A 97 -6.82 -5.27 4.22
N CYS A 98 -7.39 -4.32 4.95
CA CYS A 98 -8.67 -4.44 5.65
C CYS A 98 -9.44 -3.13 5.50
N GLY A 99 -10.75 -3.10 5.76
CA GLY A 99 -11.53 -1.87 5.56
C GLY A 99 -12.96 -2.14 5.16
N LEU A 100 -13.54 -1.21 4.39
CA LEU A 100 -14.94 -1.26 3.95
C LEU A 100 -15.04 -0.98 2.44
N ASP A 101 -15.79 -1.82 1.71
CA ASP A 101 -16.19 -1.58 0.31
C ASP A 101 -17.72 -1.76 0.21
N PHE A 102 -18.44 -0.64 0.30
CA PHE A 102 -19.90 -0.58 0.19
C PHE A 102 -20.37 -0.34 -1.26
N ASN A 103 -19.44 -0.28 -2.21
CA ASN A 103 -19.75 -0.24 -3.64
C ASN A 103 -19.96 -1.64 -4.21
N ARG A 104 -19.14 -2.60 -3.77
CA ARG A 104 -19.18 -3.99 -4.24
C ARG A 104 -20.07 -4.88 -3.38
N ASP A 105 -20.13 -4.64 -2.08
CA ASP A 105 -20.97 -5.38 -1.12
C ASP A 105 -20.84 -6.93 -1.26
N PHE A 106 -19.65 -7.44 -1.60
CA PHE A 106 -19.42 -8.90 -1.75
C PHE A 106 -19.49 -9.66 -0.42
N SER A 107 -19.25 -8.97 0.70
CA SER A 107 -19.60 -9.45 2.04
C SER A 107 -20.62 -8.50 2.67
N PRO A 108 -21.55 -9.01 3.52
CA PRO A 108 -22.52 -8.16 4.22
C PRO A 108 -21.83 -7.07 5.05
N ARG A 109 -22.34 -5.83 5.00
CA ARG A 109 -21.76 -4.69 5.73
C ARG A 109 -21.50 -4.94 7.23
N PRO A 110 -22.42 -5.57 8.00
CA PRO A 110 -22.14 -5.89 9.40
C PRO A 110 -20.93 -6.82 9.59
N GLN A 111 -20.68 -7.69 8.61
CA GLN A 111 -19.53 -8.56 8.62
C GLN A 111 -18.25 -7.80 8.26
N GLN A 112 -18.30 -6.89 7.27
CA GLN A 112 -17.16 -6.01 6.95
C GLN A 112 -16.74 -5.17 8.17
N GLU A 113 -17.71 -4.55 8.85
CA GLU A 113 -17.47 -3.75 10.06
C GLU A 113 -16.87 -4.58 11.19
N LYS A 114 -17.45 -5.76 11.48
CA LYS A 114 -16.94 -6.69 12.50
C LYS A 114 -15.49 -7.10 12.22
N VAL A 115 -15.17 -7.40 10.97
CA VAL A 115 -13.82 -7.81 10.56
C VAL A 115 -12.86 -6.65 10.67
N LEU A 116 -13.24 -5.44 10.24
CA LEU A 116 -12.44 -4.23 10.42
C LEU A 116 -12.14 -3.97 11.90
N GLU A 117 -13.14 -3.97 12.78
CA GLU A 117 -12.94 -3.78 14.23
C GLU A 117 -11.97 -4.80 14.83
N ALA A 118 -12.04 -6.07 14.39
CA ALA A 118 -11.10 -7.10 14.83
C ALA A 118 -9.66 -6.85 14.33
N HIS A 119 -9.47 -6.38 13.10
CA HIS A 119 -8.16 -5.98 12.58
C HIS A 119 -7.60 -4.79 13.34
N LEU A 120 -8.41 -3.76 13.61
CA LEU A 120 -8.01 -2.60 14.40
C LEU A 120 -7.62 -3.00 15.82
N ALA A 121 -8.35 -3.93 16.45
CA ALA A 121 -7.99 -4.46 17.76
C ALA A 121 -6.64 -5.18 17.75
N MET A 122 -6.36 -6.02 16.74
CA MET A 122 -5.06 -6.68 16.59
C MET A 122 -3.94 -5.69 16.32
N ALA A 123 -4.18 -4.64 15.52
CA ALA A 123 -3.21 -3.58 15.26
C ALA A 123 -2.84 -2.81 16.53
N VAL A 124 -3.82 -2.50 17.37
CA VAL A 124 -3.59 -1.89 18.70
C VAL A 124 -2.80 -2.84 19.61
N GLU A 125 -3.16 -4.12 19.66
CA GLU A 125 -2.46 -5.11 20.51
C GLU A 125 -1.00 -5.27 20.10
N LEU A 126 -0.74 -5.41 18.79
CA LEU A 126 0.58 -5.70 18.25
C LEU A 126 1.40 -4.45 17.94
N GLN A 127 0.82 -3.26 18.11
CA GLN A 127 1.43 -1.97 17.76
C GLN A 127 1.95 -1.96 16.30
N LEU A 128 1.11 -2.45 15.39
CA LEU A 128 1.36 -2.42 13.95
C LEU A 128 0.50 -1.35 13.26
N PRO A 129 1.00 -0.72 12.20
CA PRO A 129 0.21 0.21 11.41
C PRO A 129 -0.90 -0.53 10.63
N VAL A 130 -1.92 0.21 10.19
CA VAL A 130 -3.07 -0.35 9.45
C VAL A 130 -3.08 0.09 7.99
N PHE A 131 -3.21 -0.86 7.08
CA PHE A 131 -3.36 -0.65 5.63
C PHE A 131 -4.84 -0.75 5.24
N LEU A 132 -5.49 0.41 5.08
CA LEU A 132 -6.95 0.52 4.99
C LEU A 132 -7.44 0.67 3.55
N HIS A 133 -8.39 -0.17 3.17
CA HIS A 133 -9.23 -0.04 2.00
C HIS A 133 -10.48 0.79 2.31
N GLU A 134 -10.85 1.70 1.41
CA GLU A 134 -12.15 2.35 1.47
C GLU A 134 -12.74 2.57 0.08
N ARG A 135 -14.02 2.22 -0.07
CA ARG A 135 -14.84 2.62 -1.21
C ARG A 135 -16.32 2.78 -0.83
N ASP A 136 -16.87 3.95 -1.11
CA ASP A 136 -18.26 4.36 -0.80
C ASP A 136 -18.66 4.14 0.68
N ALA A 137 -17.69 4.19 1.59
CA ALA A 137 -17.85 3.84 3.00
C ALA A 137 -17.17 4.83 3.96
N ASN A 138 -16.67 5.97 3.46
CA ASN A 138 -15.89 6.95 4.21
C ASN A 138 -16.52 7.37 5.55
N GLN A 139 -17.83 7.66 5.57
CA GLN A 139 -18.55 8.04 6.80
C GLN A 139 -18.42 6.95 7.87
N ARG A 140 -18.69 5.70 7.50
CA ARG A 140 -18.71 4.58 8.44
C ARG A 140 -17.30 4.20 8.87
N LEU A 141 -16.33 4.24 7.95
CA LEU A 141 -14.93 4.03 8.27
C LEU A 141 -14.43 5.05 9.32
N LEU A 142 -14.75 6.34 9.14
CA LEU A 142 -14.39 7.39 10.11
C LEU A 142 -15.01 7.16 11.49
N GLU A 143 -16.28 6.76 11.55
CA GLU A 143 -16.97 6.47 12.81
C GLU A 143 -16.27 5.35 13.58
N ILE A 144 -15.92 4.25 12.90
CA ILE A 144 -15.21 3.13 13.52
C ILE A 144 -13.79 3.54 13.93
N LEU A 145 -13.04 4.20 13.04
CA LEU A 145 -11.64 4.56 13.31
C LEU A 145 -11.46 5.51 14.50
N ARG A 146 -12.43 6.39 14.78
CA ARG A 146 -12.37 7.32 15.93
C ARG A 146 -12.16 6.61 17.26
N ASP A 147 -12.73 5.42 17.43
CA ASP A 147 -12.60 4.66 18.68
C ASP A 147 -11.23 3.98 18.83
N TYR A 148 -10.46 3.88 17.74
CA TYR A 148 -9.17 3.18 17.70
C TYR A 148 -7.99 4.11 17.47
N ARG A 149 -8.18 5.26 16.83
CA ARG A 149 -7.10 6.07 16.25
C ARG A 149 -6.01 6.42 17.26
N ASP A 150 -6.38 6.84 18.46
CA ASP A 150 -5.44 7.26 19.52
C ASP A 150 -4.58 6.10 20.05
N ARG A 151 -4.96 4.85 19.77
CA ARG A 151 -4.25 3.63 20.21
C ARG A 151 -3.45 2.97 19.09
N LEU A 152 -3.63 3.43 17.84
CA LEU A 152 -2.90 2.93 16.68
C LEU A 152 -1.61 3.73 16.48
N PRO A 153 -0.49 3.06 16.13
CA PRO A 153 0.75 3.78 15.81
C PRO A 153 0.58 4.63 14.55
N ALA A 154 -0.05 4.08 13.50
CA ALA A 154 -0.38 4.77 12.27
C ALA A 154 -1.46 4.00 11.48
N ALA A 155 -2.11 4.68 10.54
CA ALA A 155 -2.95 4.04 9.54
C ALA A 155 -2.88 4.82 8.21
N VAL A 156 -2.97 4.10 7.09
CA VAL A 156 -2.98 4.65 5.74
C VAL A 156 -4.28 4.27 5.04
N VAL A 157 -4.97 5.24 4.46
CA VAL A 157 -6.01 4.97 3.46
C VAL A 157 -5.29 4.81 2.12
N HIS A 158 -5.12 3.56 1.70
CA HIS A 158 -4.48 3.24 0.43
C HIS A 158 -5.41 3.53 -0.73
N CYS A 159 -4.84 3.73 -1.91
CA CYS A 159 -5.54 3.97 -3.17
C CYS A 159 -6.66 5.02 -3.02
N PHE A 160 -6.34 6.17 -2.41
CA PHE A 160 -7.33 7.20 -2.15
C PHE A 160 -7.90 7.74 -3.47
N THR A 161 -9.21 7.58 -3.62
CA THR A 161 -9.98 8.02 -4.80
C THR A 161 -11.18 8.90 -4.45
N GLY A 162 -11.31 9.27 -3.17
CA GLY A 162 -12.43 10.05 -2.66
C GLY A 162 -12.37 11.54 -2.99
N GLU A 163 -13.38 12.26 -2.50
CA GLU A 163 -13.55 13.70 -2.68
C GLU A 163 -12.92 14.52 -1.56
N ARG A 164 -12.88 15.85 -1.74
CA ARG A 164 -12.32 16.82 -0.78
C ARG A 164 -12.72 16.56 0.68
N ALA A 165 -14.01 16.36 0.94
CA ALA A 165 -14.52 16.17 2.30
C ALA A 165 -13.96 14.90 2.97
N ALA A 166 -13.85 13.81 2.21
CA ALA A 166 -13.26 12.56 2.70
C ALA A 166 -11.77 12.76 3.01
N LEU A 167 -11.01 13.39 2.10
CA LEU A 167 -9.60 13.67 2.31
C LEU A 167 -9.36 14.43 3.61
N PHE A 168 -10.03 15.57 3.82
CA PHE A 168 -9.83 16.36 5.03
C PHE A 168 -10.28 15.64 6.30
N SER A 169 -11.30 14.79 6.23
CA SER A 169 -11.73 13.98 7.38
C SER A 169 -10.67 12.94 7.77
N TYR A 170 -10.00 12.32 6.78
CA TYR A 170 -8.90 11.40 7.04
C TYR A 170 -7.66 12.12 7.58
N LEU A 171 -7.34 13.31 7.05
CA LEU A 171 -6.23 14.12 7.55
C LEU A 171 -6.48 14.65 8.98
N ASP A 172 -7.72 14.98 9.33
CA ASP A 172 -8.12 15.41 10.69
C ASP A 172 -7.94 14.28 11.72
N LEU A 173 -8.11 13.02 11.29
CA LEU A 173 -7.76 11.84 12.08
C LEU A 173 -6.28 11.45 11.98
N ASP A 174 -5.41 12.33 11.47
CA ASP A 174 -3.98 12.09 11.33
C ASP A 174 -3.64 10.81 10.54
N LEU A 175 -4.43 10.49 9.51
CA LEU A 175 -4.19 9.34 8.63
C LEU A 175 -3.23 9.68 7.49
N HIS A 176 -2.48 8.67 7.06
CA HIS A 176 -1.69 8.73 5.85
C HIS A 176 -2.57 8.46 4.62
N ILE A 177 -2.15 8.94 3.47
CA ILE A 177 -2.86 8.84 2.19
C ILE A 177 -1.94 8.21 1.14
N GLY A 178 -2.37 7.08 0.59
CA GLY A 178 -1.73 6.42 -0.53
C GLY A 178 -2.31 6.88 -1.87
N ILE A 179 -1.43 7.19 -2.84
CA ILE A 179 -1.83 7.62 -4.18
C ILE A 179 -1.27 6.66 -5.23
N THR A 180 -2.16 6.19 -6.10
CA THR A 180 -1.87 5.27 -7.19
C THR A 180 -1.88 5.95 -8.55
N GLY A 181 -1.65 5.17 -9.62
CA GLY A 181 -1.85 5.58 -11.01
C GLY A 181 -3.27 6.03 -11.36
N TRP A 182 -4.23 5.97 -10.42
CA TRP A 182 -5.55 6.58 -10.58
C TRP A 182 -5.48 8.08 -10.92
N ILE A 183 -4.54 8.82 -10.31
CA ILE A 183 -4.33 10.25 -10.58
C ILE A 183 -3.98 10.54 -12.05
N CYS A 184 -3.41 9.54 -12.73
CA CYS A 184 -3.01 9.62 -14.13
C CYS A 184 -4.15 9.27 -15.11
N ASP A 185 -5.36 8.93 -14.63
CA ASP A 185 -6.51 8.60 -15.47
C ASP A 185 -7.34 9.85 -15.77
N GLU A 186 -7.23 10.36 -17.00
CA GLU A 186 -7.89 11.58 -17.45
C GLU A 186 -9.43 11.53 -17.38
N ARG A 187 -10.01 10.32 -17.24
CA ARG A 187 -11.45 10.10 -17.24
C ARG A 187 -12.07 10.10 -15.84
N ARG A 188 -11.26 9.86 -14.81
CA ARG A 188 -11.77 9.58 -13.44
C ARG A 188 -10.84 9.98 -12.29
N GLY A 189 -9.64 10.49 -12.57
CA GLY A 189 -8.65 10.85 -11.54
C GLY A 189 -8.33 12.35 -11.47
N THR A 190 -8.86 13.16 -12.38
CA THR A 190 -8.57 14.61 -12.45
C THR A 190 -9.09 15.38 -11.25
N HIS A 191 -10.09 14.87 -10.53
CA HIS A 191 -10.57 15.47 -9.28
C HIS A 191 -9.51 15.42 -8.16
N LEU A 192 -8.54 14.50 -8.24
CA LEU A 192 -7.43 14.42 -7.27
C LEU A 192 -6.37 15.51 -7.50
N HIS A 193 -6.26 16.08 -8.70
CA HIS A 193 -5.25 17.10 -9.05
C HIS A 193 -5.26 18.31 -8.07
N PRO A 194 -6.41 18.97 -7.79
CA PRO A 194 -6.45 20.04 -6.80
C PRO A 194 -6.40 19.56 -5.33
N LEU A 195 -6.46 18.25 -5.08
CA LEU A 195 -6.51 17.67 -3.74
C LEU A 195 -5.14 17.24 -3.23
N VAL A 196 -4.30 16.66 -4.10
CA VAL A 196 -3.02 16.07 -3.68
C VAL A 196 -2.08 17.08 -3.02
N GLY A 197 -2.15 18.38 -3.37
CA GLY A 197 -1.39 19.43 -2.70
C GLY A 197 -1.74 19.66 -1.23
N ASN A 198 -2.91 19.21 -0.77
CA ASN A 198 -3.36 19.37 0.62
C ASN A 198 -2.84 18.25 1.54
N ILE A 199 -2.28 17.17 0.99
CA ILE A 199 -1.72 16.07 1.79
C ILE A 199 -0.40 16.55 2.40
N PRO A 200 -0.23 16.59 3.73
CA PRO A 200 1.00 17.06 4.34
C PRO A 200 2.22 16.20 3.97
N ARG A 201 3.40 16.80 3.99
CA ARG A 201 4.66 16.03 3.99
C ARG A 201 4.67 15.09 5.21
N GLY A 202 5.15 13.87 5.03
CA GLY A 202 5.08 12.84 6.06
C GLY A 202 3.70 12.17 6.20
N ARG A 203 2.74 12.47 5.32
CA ARG A 203 1.45 11.75 5.23
C ARG A 203 1.15 11.19 3.83
N LEU A 204 1.96 11.53 2.83
CA LEU A 204 1.81 11.05 1.45
C LEU A 204 2.73 9.86 1.18
N MET A 205 2.15 8.76 0.70
CA MET A 205 2.87 7.61 0.16
C MET A 205 2.41 7.28 -1.27
N LEU A 206 3.23 6.55 -2.02
CA LEU A 206 2.97 6.19 -3.41
C LEU A 206 2.86 4.67 -3.55
N GLU A 207 2.01 4.23 -4.47
CA GLU A 207 1.78 2.81 -4.74
C GLU A 207 1.39 2.58 -6.19
N SER A 208 1.69 1.40 -6.72
CA SER A 208 1.24 1.02 -8.05
C SER A 208 -0.16 0.40 -8.04
N ASP A 209 -0.51 -0.31 -6.97
CA ASP A 209 -1.64 -1.25 -6.93
C ASP A 209 -1.55 -2.29 -8.06
N ALA A 210 -0.34 -2.59 -8.52
CA ALA A 210 -0.14 -3.53 -9.63
C ALA A 210 -0.71 -4.91 -9.27
N PRO A 211 -1.40 -5.60 -10.22
CA PRO A 211 -1.45 -5.35 -11.66
C PRO A 211 -2.49 -4.31 -12.12
N TYR A 212 -3.24 -3.72 -11.20
CA TYR A 212 -4.31 -2.77 -11.49
C TYR A 212 -3.76 -1.36 -11.74
N LEU A 213 -4.64 -0.45 -12.17
CA LEU A 213 -4.38 1.00 -12.23
C LEU A 213 -3.15 1.43 -13.04
N LEU A 214 -2.88 0.75 -14.16
CA LEU A 214 -1.85 1.14 -15.13
C LEU A 214 -1.99 2.65 -15.46
N PRO A 215 -0.98 3.49 -15.16
CA PRO A 215 -1.05 4.92 -15.44
C PRO A 215 -1.37 5.18 -16.91
N ARG A 216 -2.47 5.90 -17.20
CA ARG A 216 -2.91 6.09 -18.60
C ARG A 216 -1.99 7.00 -19.40
N SER A 217 -1.24 7.85 -18.72
CA SER A 217 -0.20 8.70 -19.28
C SER A 217 1.08 7.94 -19.65
N LEU A 218 1.31 6.72 -19.13
CA LEU A 218 2.54 5.94 -19.37
C LEU A 218 2.83 5.75 -20.86
N ARG A 219 4.09 5.94 -21.27
CA ARG A 219 4.59 5.68 -22.63
C ARG A 219 5.98 5.03 -22.59
N PRO A 220 6.23 3.94 -23.35
CA PRO A 220 5.24 3.10 -24.04
C PRO A 220 4.36 2.35 -23.04
N LYS A 221 3.12 1.99 -23.44
CA LYS A 221 2.27 1.12 -22.61
C LYS A 221 2.63 -0.35 -22.81
N PRO A 222 2.58 -1.18 -21.76
CA PRO A 222 2.74 -2.62 -21.91
C PRO A 222 1.60 -3.20 -22.75
N LYS A 223 1.93 -4.12 -23.66
CA LYS A 223 0.95 -4.71 -24.61
C LYS A 223 -0.19 -5.47 -23.90
N ASN A 224 0.08 -6.04 -22.73
CA ASN A 224 -0.91 -6.79 -21.95
C ASN A 224 -1.79 -5.88 -21.06
N GLY A 225 -1.54 -4.57 -21.04
CA GLY A 225 -2.29 -3.62 -20.19
C GLY A 225 -2.07 -3.79 -18.68
N ARG A 226 -1.11 -4.62 -18.27
CA ARG A 226 -0.83 -4.93 -16.86
C ARG A 226 0.06 -3.85 -16.27
N ASN A 227 -0.34 -3.28 -15.12
CA ASN A 227 0.55 -2.42 -14.35
C ASN A 227 1.67 -3.23 -13.69
N GLU A 228 2.76 -2.59 -13.31
CA GLU A 228 3.82 -3.20 -12.51
C GLU A 228 4.56 -2.12 -11.70
N PRO A 229 5.21 -2.47 -10.58
CA PRO A 229 5.89 -1.51 -9.70
C PRO A 229 6.91 -0.63 -10.43
N ALA A 230 7.53 -1.11 -11.51
CA ALA A 230 8.44 -0.31 -12.34
C ALA A 230 7.80 0.96 -12.96
N TYR A 231 6.47 1.08 -12.95
CA TYR A 231 5.75 2.24 -13.45
C TYR A 231 5.40 3.28 -12.38
N LEU A 232 5.77 3.03 -11.12
CA LEU A 232 5.62 3.99 -10.02
C LEU A 232 6.27 5.37 -10.30
N PRO A 233 7.40 5.50 -11.03
CA PRO A 233 7.91 6.80 -11.44
C PRO A 233 6.93 7.67 -12.24
N GLU A 234 5.97 7.07 -12.96
CA GLU A 234 4.93 7.83 -13.67
C GLU A 234 3.89 8.39 -12.69
N VAL A 235 3.58 7.67 -11.61
CA VAL A 235 2.74 8.17 -10.50
C VAL A 235 3.46 9.32 -9.79
N LEU A 236 4.74 9.12 -9.46
CA LEU A 236 5.60 10.16 -8.88
C LEU A 236 5.58 11.45 -9.73
N ARG A 237 5.76 11.32 -11.05
CA ARG A 237 5.76 12.46 -11.98
C ARG A 237 4.45 13.25 -11.91
N GLU A 238 3.31 12.56 -11.95
CA GLU A 238 2.00 13.20 -11.95
C GLU A 238 1.68 13.84 -10.59
N VAL A 239 2.00 13.18 -9.48
CA VAL A 239 1.81 13.73 -8.14
C VAL A 239 2.71 14.95 -7.92
N ALA A 240 3.98 14.90 -8.34
CA ALA A 240 4.92 16.02 -8.19
C ALA A 240 4.45 17.26 -8.97
N LEU A 241 3.94 17.04 -10.19
CA LEU A 241 3.37 18.10 -11.03
C LEU A 241 2.24 18.84 -10.31
N HIS A 242 1.24 18.13 -9.79
CA HIS A 242 0.06 18.74 -9.16
C HIS A 242 0.32 19.28 -7.76
N ARG A 243 1.46 18.92 -7.14
CA ARG A 243 1.93 19.52 -5.89
C ARG A 243 2.86 20.72 -6.09
N GLY A 244 3.35 20.95 -7.31
CA GLY A 244 4.33 22.01 -7.58
C GLY A 244 5.70 21.71 -6.96
N GLU A 245 6.07 20.44 -6.83
CA GLU A 245 7.31 19.97 -6.21
C GLU A 245 8.21 19.28 -7.24
N SER A 246 9.52 19.18 -6.98
CA SER A 246 10.39 18.36 -7.83
C SER A 246 10.16 16.86 -7.57
N GLN A 247 10.33 16.02 -8.59
CA GLN A 247 10.22 14.55 -8.42
C GLN A 247 11.21 14.02 -7.38
N GLU A 248 12.41 14.59 -7.31
CA GLU A 248 13.43 14.18 -6.32
C GLU A 248 13.00 14.50 -4.89
N ASP A 249 12.39 15.66 -4.66
CA ASP A 249 11.91 16.07 -3.36
C ASP A 249 10.70 15.24 -2.91
N LEU A 250 9.72 15.05 -3.81
CA LEU A 250 8.56 14.20 -3.59
C LEU A 250 8.99 12.75 -3.27
N ALA A 251 9.89 12.19 -4.07
CA ALA A 251 10.41 10.84 -3.88
C ALA A 251 11.11 10.69 -2.52
N ARG A 252 11.93 11.67 -2.13
CA ARG A 252 12.65 11.65 -0.85
C ARG A 252 11.69 11.62 0.33
N HIS A 253 10.70 12.51 0.38
CA HIS A 253 9.82 12.60 1.54
C HIS A 253 8.75 11.50 1.56
N SER A 254 8.25 11.02 0.41
CA SER A 254 7.27 9.92 0.37
C SER A 254 7.92 8.58 0.73
N THR A 255 9.17 8.39 0.32
CA THR A 255 9.98 7.23 0.72
C THR A 255 10.32 7.25 2.20
N ALA A 256 10.72 8.40 2.75
CA ALA A 256 10.94 8.55 4.19
C ALA A 256 9.65 8.25 4.98
N CYS A 257 8.51 8.77 4.52
CA CYS A 257 7.19 8.50 5.09
C CYS A 257 6.86 6.99 5.08
N ALA A 258 7.08 6.30 3.97
CA ALA A 258 6.82 4.87 3.87
C ALA A 258 7.75 4.03 4.77
N ARG A 259 9.05 4.38 4.85
CA ARG A 259 9.98 3.69 5.75
C ARG A 259 9.58 3.84 7.21
N GLU A 260 9.21 5.06 7.62
CA GLU A 260 8.76 5.33 8.99
C GLU A 260 7.44 4.59 9.28
N PHE A 261 6.48 4.62 8.35
CA PHE A 261 5.18 3.97 8.52
C PHE A 261 5.30 2.46 8.72
N PHE A 262 6.10 1.77 7.89
CA PHE A 262 6.25 0.30 7.92
C PHE A 262 7.47 -0.19 8.71
N ASP A 263 8.22 0.69 9.38
CA ASP A 263 9.49 0.37 10.04
C ASP A 263 10.48 -0.40 9.12
N LEU A 264 10.71 0.13 7.92
CA LEU A 264 11.58 -0.52 6.93
C LEU A 264 13.04 -0.16 7.15
N PRO A 265 13.97 -1.13 7.00
CA PRO A 265 15.39 -0.83 7.12
C PRO A 265 15.83 0.12 6.01
N PRO A 266 16.80 1.01 6.28
CA PRO A 266 17.47 1.75 5.23
C PRO A 266 18.23 0.77 4.33
N LEU A 267 18.25 1.04 3.03
CA LEU A 267 19.14 0.33 2.12
C LEU A 267 20.51 0.99 2.18
N GLU A 268 21.55 0.19 2.42
CA GLU A 268 22.93 0.66 2.33
C GLU A 268 23.16 1.29 0.95
N GLN A 269 23.67 2.52 0.93
CA GLN A 269 24.18 3.06 -0.32
C GLN A 269 25.41 2.25 -0.67
N ILE A 270 25.40 1.54 -1.79
CA ILE A 270 26.63 1.00 -2.38
C ILE A 270 27.46 2.22 -2.79
N THR A 271 28.25 2.75 -1.86
CA THR A 271 29.35 3.65 -2.17
C THR A 271 30.33 2.84 -2.99
N GLY A 272 30.62 3.30 -4.22
CA GLY A 272 31.43 2.57 -5.22
C GLY A 272 32.90 2.36 -4.85
N GLU A 273 33.25 2.23 -3.57
CA GLU A 273 34.63 2.02 -3.12
C GLU A 273 35.05 0.54 -3.07
N ASN A 274 34.14 -0.43 -3.27
CA ASN A 274 34.48 -1.86 -3.29
C ASN A 274 34.67 -2.46 -4.70
N LEU A 275 34.99 -1.64 -5.72
CA LEU A 275 35.37 -2.11 -7.06
C LEU A 275 36.89 -2.17 -7.30
N GLN A 276 37.71 -2.00 -6.26
CA GLN A 276 39.12 -2.35 -6.27
C GLN A 276 39.38 -3.39 -5.19
N LEU A 277 39.30 -4.67 -5.55
CA LEU A 277 40.06 -5.81 -5.02
C LEU A 277 39.40 -7.12 -5.47
N SER A 278 39.59 -7.46 -6.75
CA SER A 278 39.61 -8.83 -7.25
C SER A 278 40.35 -8.88 -8.58
#